data_AF-A0A368VJJ3-F1
#
_entry.id   AF-A0A368VJJ3-F1
#
_cell.length_a   1.000
_cell.length_b   1.000
_cell.length_c   1.000
_cell.angle_alpha   90.00
_cell.angle_beta   90.00
_cell.angle_gamma   90.00
#
_symmetry.space_group_name_H-M   'P 1'
#
loop_
_entity.id
_entity.type
_entity.pdbx_description
1 polymer ?
#
loop_
_entity_poly.entity_id
_entity_poly.type
_entity_poly.pdbx_seq_one_letter_code
_entity_poly.pdbx_strand_id
1 'polypeptide(L)'
;MKHWRYLGILSSLGTIVLWLILNFNNPYNSASPSNDVLIRTGAFLLAPAFVAVIGSIIRKRFIMLIAYFWSLPLSVYLAMTPSIFKYL
;
A
#
# COMPACT_ATOMS: atom_id res chain seq x y z
N MET A 1 -16.95 -12.48 12.59
CA MET A 1 -15.81 -11.53 12.79
C MET A 1 -14.42 -12.07 12.39
N LYS A 2 -14.20 -13.39 12.25
CA LYS A 2 -12.88 -13.97 11.92
C LYS A 2 -12.39 -13.68 10.49
N HIS A 3 -13.30 -13.61 9.51
CA HIS A 3 -12.99 -13.42 8.08
C HIS A 3 -12.37 -12.05 7.76
N TRP A 4 -12.89 -10.97 8.36
CA TRP A 4 -12.37 -9.60 8.17
C TRP A 4 -10.89 -9.44 8.53
N ARG A 5 -10.41 -10.20 9.52
CA ARG A 5 -9.00 -10.19 9.90
C ARG A 5 -8.12 -10.78 8.80
N TYR A 6 -8.55 -11.89 8.20
CA TYR A 6 -7.80 -12.49 7.10
C TYR A 6 -7.75 -11.56 5.89
N LEU A 7 -8.85 -10.85 5.61
CA LEU A 7 -8.88 -9.82 4.55
C LEU A 7 -7.90 -8.67 4.85
N GLY A 8 -7.86 -8.16 6.09
CA GLY A 8 -6.93 -7.11 6.48
C GLY A 8 -5.47 -7.52 6.30
N ILE A 9 -5.10 -8.70 6.80
CA ILE A 9 -3.74 -9.24 6.67
C ILE A 9 -3.40 -9.48 5.19
N LEU A 10 -4.29 -10.12 4.43
CA LEU A 10 -4.06 -10.47 3.04
C LEU A 10 -3.94 -9.22 2.15
N SER A 11 -4.76 -8.20 2.38
CA SER A 11 -4.63 -6.92 1.67
C SER A 11 -3.32 -6.21 2.01
N SER A 12 -2.90 -6.21 3.29
CA SER A 12 -1.67 -5.52 3.71
C SER A 12 -0.44 -6.22 3.13
N LEU A 13 -0.42 -7.55 3.13
CA LEU A 13 0.64 -8.33 2.48
C LEU A 13 0.64 -8.10 0.97
N GLY A 14 -0.53 -8.09 0.33
CA GLY A 14 -0.69 -7.76 -1.09
C GLY A 14 -0.08 -6.39 -1.42
N THR A 15 -0.36 -5.36 -0.61
CA THR A 15 0.20 -4.02 -0.78
C THR A 15 1.73 -4.02 -0.66
N ILE A 16 2.30 -4.72 0.31
CA ILE A 16 3.76 -4.83 0.49
C ILE A 16 4.40 -5.49 -0.74
N VAL A 17 3.83 -6.61 -1.19
CA VAL A 17 4.33 -7.35 -2.36
C VAL A 17 4.22 -6.50 -3.63
N LEU A 18 3.08 -5.85 -3.86
CA LEU A 18 2.88 -4.97 -5.02
C LEU A 18 3.84 -3.78 -4.98
N TRP A 19 4.07 -3.18 -3.80
CA TRP A 19 5.02 -2.07 -3.68
C TRP A 19 6.44 -2.51 -4.05
N LEU A 20 6.88 -3.70 -3.63
CA LEU A 20 8.18 -4.24 -4.00
C LEU A 20 8.28 -4.50 -5.51
N ILE A 21 7.28 -5.14 -6.11
CA ILE A 21 7.27 -5.45 -7.54
C ILE A 21 7.28 -4.15 -8.36
N LEU A 22 6.40 -3.20 -8.05
CA LEU A 22 6.25 -1.96 -8.84
C LEU A 22 7.44 -1.00 -8.72
N ASN A 23 8.23 -1.08 -7.65
CA ASN A 23 9.42 -0.23 -7.49
C ASN A 23 10.71 -0.90 -7.97
N PHE A 24 10.89 -2.21 -7.76
CA PHE A 24 12.16 -2.89 -8.04
C PHE A 24 12.12 -3.85 -9.22
N ASN A 25 10.94 -4.33 -9.62
CA ASN A 25 10.76 -5.29 -10.72
C ASN A 25 9.62 -4.85 -11.65
N ASN A 26 9.63 -3.57 -12.03
CA ASN A 26 8.56 -2.98 -12.82
C ASN A 26 8.78 -3.27 -14.32
N PRO A 27 7.94 -4.09 -14.97
CA PRO A 27 8.09 -4.36 -16.40
C PRO A 27 7.72 -3.16 -17.29
N TYR A 28 7.04 -2.15 -16.73
CA TYR A 28 6.56 -0.98 -17.45
C TYR A 28 7.50 0.22 -17.37
N ASN A 29 8.55 0.16 -16.54
CA ASN A 29 9.51 1.24 -16.39
C ASN A 29 10.92 0.68 -16.21
N SER A 30 11.79 0.91 -17.19
CA SER A 30 13.19 0.48 -17.18
C SER A 30 14.12 1.40 -16.38
N ALA A 31 13.64 2.59 -15.98
CA ALA A 31 14.39 3.50 -15.14
C ALA A 31 14.23 3.14 -13.66
N SER A 32 15.34 3.18 -12.91
CA SER A 32 15.31 3.06 -11.46
C SER A 32 14.40 4.14 -10.86
N PRO A 33 13.55 3.79 -9.87
CA PRO A 33 12.68 4.77 -9.23
C PRO A 33 13.52 5.87 -8.57
N SER A 34 13.08 7.12 -8.69
CA SER A 34 13.73 8.22 -7.98
C SER A 34 13.54 8.07 -6.48
N ASN A 35 14.52 8.54 -5.70
CA ASN A 35 14.48 8.47 -4.24
C ASN A 35 13.20 9.14 -3.68
N ASP A 36 12.74 10.23 -4.29
CA ASP A 36 11.52 10.92 -3.87
C ASP A 36 10.27 10.04 -4.01
N VAL A 37 10.17 9.25 -5.08
CA VAL A 37 9.06 8.33 -5.31
C VAL A 37 9.08 7.20 -4.27
N LEU A 38 10.26 6.63 -4.00
CA LEU A 38 10.42 5.60 -2.97
C LEU A 38 10.05 6.10 -1.58
N ILE A 39 10.50 7.31 -1.22
CA ILE A 39 10.20 7.92 0.08
C ILE A 39 8.70 8.18 0.21
N ARG A 40 8.08 8.82 -0.79
CA ARG A 40 6.64 9.17 -0.74
C ARG A 40 5.77 7.91 -0.70
N THR A 41 5.98 6.97 -1.62
CA THR A 41 5.17 5.75 -1.68
C THR A 41 5.48 4.81 -0.52
N GLY A 42 6.73 4.77 -0.06
CA GLY A 42 7.13 4.04 1.15
C GLY A 42 6.43 4.58 2.40
N ALA A 43 6.39 5.91 2.57
CA ALA A 43 5.76 6.53 3.74
C ALA A 43 4.24 6.40 3.75
N PHE A 44 3.58 6.41 2.58
CA PHE A 44 2.11 6.46 2.49
C PHE A 44 1.45 5.15 2.03
N LEU A 45 2.19 4.16 1.54
CA LEU A 45 1.65 2.83 1.19
C LEU A 45 2.31 1.73 2.02
N LEU A 46 3.65 1.68 2.02
CA LEU A 46 4.39 0.60 2.67
C LEU A 46 4.32 0.67 4.20
N ALA A 47 4.63 1.84 4.79
CA ALA A 47 4.59 2.05 6.23
C ALA A 47 3.20 1.77 6.82
N PRO A 48 2.09 2.35 6.31
CA PRO A 48 0.77 2.03 6.83
C PRO A 48 0.36 0.57 6.58
N ALA A 49 0.86 -0.11 5.53
CA ALA A 49 0.61 -1.54 5.36
C ALA A 49 1.24 -2.39 6.48
N PHE A 50 2.47 -2.08 6.92
CA PHE A 50 3.06 -2.73 8.10
C PHE A 50 2.27 -2.45 9.37
N VAL A 51 1.84 -1.20 9.58
CA VAL A 51 0.99 -0.82 10.72
C VAL A 51 -0.34 -1.58 10.69
N ALA A 52 -0.94 -1.77 9.52
CA ALA A 52 -2.18 -2.53 9.34
C ALA A 52 -2.01 -4.03 9.64
N VAL A 53 -0.89 -4.66 9.25
CA VAL A 53 -0.55 -6.04 9.64
C VAL A 53 -0.45 -6.15 11.16
N ILE A 54 0.33 -5.27 11.80
CA ILE A 54 0.51 -5.25 13.25
C ILE A 54 -0.83 -5.04 13.97
N GLY A 55 -1.62 -4.06 13.54
CA GLY A 55 -2.95 -3.77 14.08
C GLY A 55 -3.92 -4.95 13.95
N SER A 56 -3.83 -5.70 12.85
CA SER A 56 -4.63 -6.91 12.60
C SER A 56 -4.24 -8.08 13.52
N ILE A 57 -2.94 -8.23 13.83
CA ILE A 57 -2.42 -9.27 14.73
C ILE A 57 -2.81 -8.96 16.18
N ILE A 58 -2.57 -7.73 16.64
CA ILE A 58 -2.81 -7.28 18.02
C ILE A 58 -4.30 -6.98 18.27
N ARG A 59 -5.13 -7.00 17.22
CA ARG A 59 -6.60 -6.74 17.26
C ARG A 59 -6.98 -5.35 17.78
N LYS A 60 -6.11 -4.36 17.57
CA LYS A 60 -6.35 -2.98 18.00
C LYS A 60 -6.99 -2.18 16.86
N ARG A 61 -8.30 -1.97 16.96
CA ARG A 61 -9.10 -1.23 15.96
C ARG A 61 -8.54 0.17 15.68
N PHE A 62 -8.07 0.85 16.72
CA PHE A 62 -7.49 2.19 16.59
C PHE A 62 -6.24 2.22 15.70
N ILE A 63 -5.36 1.21 15.81
CA ILE A 63 -4.15 1.12 14.98
C ILE A 63 -4.51 0.90 13.51
N MET A 64 -5.49 0.03 13.24
CA MET A 64 -5.98 -0.20 11.88
C MET A 64 -6.62 1.06 11.27
N LEU A 65 -7.34 1.83 12.09
CA LEU A 65 -7.96 3.09 11.67
C LEU A 65 -6.89 4.15 11.35
N ILE A 66 -5.82 4.25 12.15
CA ILE A 66 -4.68 5.12 11.85
C ILE A 66 -4.02 4.70 10.54
N ALA A 67 -3.76 3.40 10.33
CA ALA A 67 -3.18 2.91 9.08
C ALA A 67 -4.05 3.25 7.86
N TYR A 68 -5.37 3.13 7.99
CA TYR A 68 -6.32 3.49 6.94
C TYR A 68 -6.26 4.98 6.59
N PHE A 69 -6.40 5.88 7.57
CA PHE A 69 -6.35 7.32 7.30
C PHE A 69 -4.98 7.78 6.82
N TRP A 70 -3.91 7.10 7.24
CA TRP A 70 -2.56 7.38 6.76
C TRP A 70 -2.42 7.00 5.28
N SER A 71 -2.89 5.83 4.84
CA SER A 71 -2.77 5.45 3.42
C SER A 71 -3.78 6.13 2.49
N LEU A 72 -4.86 6.69 3.05
CA LEU A 72 -5.99 7.24 2.30
C LEU A 72 -5.60 8.32 1.26
N PRO A 73 -4.80 9.36 1.58
CA PRO A 73 -4.54 10.45 0.64
C PRO A 73 -3.90 9.96 -0.67
N LEU A 74 -2.87 9.12 -0.56
CA LEU A 74 -2.17 8.60 -1.73
C LEU A 74 -3.01 7.53 -2.45
N SER A 75 -3.77 6.72 -1.71
CA SER A 75 -4.67 5.72 -2.31
C SER A 75 -5.78 6.37 -3.13
N VAL A 76 -6.37 7.46 -2.62
CA VAL A 76 -7.37 8.25 -3.34
C VAL A 76 -6.76 8.92 -4.56
N TYR A 77 -5.57 9.51 -4.42
CA TYR A 77 -4.84 10.08 -5.56
C TYR A 77 -4.67 9.03 -6.67
N LEU A 78 -4.15 7.84 -6.34
CA LEU A 78 -3.94 6.76 -7.31
C LEU A 78 -5.25 6.27 -7.96
N ALA A 79 -6.35 6.23 -7.20
CA ALA A 79 -7.66 5.83 -7.73
C ALA A 79 -8.27 6.88 -8.67
N MET A 80 -7.99 8.16 -8.43
CA MET A 80 -8.50 9.28 -9.25
C MET A 80 -7.61 9.59 -10.45
N THR A 81 -6.34 9.18 -10.43
CA THR A 81 -5.45 9.34 -11.57
C THR A 81 -5.56 8.17 -12.54
N PRO A 82 -5.55 8.41 -13.85
CA PRO A 82 -5.53 7.34 -14.84
C PRO A 82 -4.33 6.42 -14.61
N SER A 83 -4.58 5.11 -14.60
CA SER A 83 -3.53 4.12 -14.45
C SER A 83 -2.68 4.01 -15.71
N ILE A 84 -1.57 3.29 -15.61
CA ILE A 84 -0.66 2.99 -16.73
C ILE A 84 -1.40 2.27 -17.88
N PHE A 85 -2.58 1.68 -17.61
CA PHE A 85 -3.43 1.01 -18.59
C PHE A 85 -4.47 1.92 -19.27
N LYS A 86 -4.50 3.23 -18.97
CA LYS A 86 -5.53 4.13 -19.54
C LYS A 86 -5.48 4.23 -21.07
N TYR A 87 -4.33 3.92 -21.67
CA TYR A 87 -4.10 3.98 -23.12
C TYR A 87 -3.64 2.64 -23.71
N LEU A 88 -3.79 1.54 -22.95
CA LEU A 88 -3.58 0.17 -23.44
C LEU A 88 -4.93 -0.36 -23.94
#